data_AF-A0A1W1E6D3-F1
#
_entry.id   AF-A0A1W1E6D3-F1
#
_cell.length_a   1.000
_cell.length_b   1.000
_cell.length_c   1.000
_cell.angle_alpha   90.00
_cell.angle_beta   90.00
_cell.angle_gamma   90.00
#
_symmetry.space_group_name_H-M   'P 1'
#
loop_
_entity.id
_entity.type
_entity.pdbx_description
1 polymer ?
#
loop_
_entity_poly.entity_id
_entity_poly.type
_entity_poly.pdbx_seq_one_letter_code
_entity_poly.pdbx_strand_id
1 'polypeptide(L)'
;MLTPEDILKLNVLMATCDAIRVDVYKLIVVGLTPDKKEQTIALTPTGDSSKYIEAVQKLLVTQILGNMGGYPSYLKRWSRMGQVETANLKSLLKIGNIEAVVAVSNSQNLDDKVLDLVWWCATNTDQQAEIGRFLLTRAFVIKHPIGKQIAEYLLEFLPFTDDITQLIDTTNLLLQADLIPQSAKDKLWQQGQRKTAFLVGFIERNTDNLPNNDNTIALDDDIKELECVNSEQGQILLKTIATILKKINQESVLYRTLEVLGNYTSHPMIYPLKDINQCQAQAQQVAENLGLTDEKIKARLLLASVSEQLAVSTISAHSLAGSAIRKKLSNVLTPIQAALALLTKPS
;
A
#
# COMPACT_ATOMS: atom_id res chain seq x y z
N MET A 1 -27.48 -2.75 -29.98
CA MET A 1 -26.78 -3.40 -31.10
C MET A 1 -25.79 -2.40 -31.65
N LEU A 2 -24.55 -2.79 -31.96
CA LEU A 2 -23.55 -1.86 -32.48
C LEU A 2 -23.93 -1.41 -33.90
N THR A 3 -23.66 -0.15 -34.23
CA THR A 3 -23.84 0.34 -35.60
C THR A 3 -22.77 -0.27 -36.53
N PRO A 4 -23.06 -0.48 -37.82
CA PRO A 4 -22.05 -0.97 -38.78
C PRO A 4 -20.81 -0.05 -38.85
N GLU A 5 -21.02 1.25 -38.70
CA GLU A 5 -19.95 2.26 -38.66
C GLU A 5 -19.03 2.06 -37.45
N ASP A 6 -19.60 1.88 -36.25
CA ASP A 6 -18.79 1.66 -35.04
C ASP A 6 -18.05 0.32 -35.10
N ILE A 7 -18.68 -0.73 -35.65
CA ILE A 7 -18.00 -2.02 -35.87
C ILE A 7 -16.77 -1.84 -36.76
N LEU A 8 -16.89 -1.11 -37.87
CA LEU A 8 -15.76 -0.86 -38.77
C LEU A 8 -14.65 -0.07 -38.07
N LYS A 9 -15.00 1.02 -37.38
CA LYS A 9 -14.02 1.85 -36.65
C LYS A 9 -13.30 1.04 -35.58
N LEU A 10 -14.01 0.23 -34.79
CA LEU A 10 -13.44 -0.62 -33.75
C LEU A 10 -12.48 -1.67 -34.34
N ASN A 11 -12.84 -2.30 -35.47
CA ASN A 11 -11.97 -3.26 -36.14
C ASN A 11 -10.66 -2.62 -36.64
N VAL A 12 -10.74 -1.42 -37.20
CA VAL A 12 -9.55 -0.65 -37.59
C VAL A 12 -8.69 -0.35 -36.36
N LEU A 13 -9.30 0.11 -35.27
CA LEU A 13 -8.59 0.45 -34.03
C LEU A 13 -7.87 -0.78 -33.43
N MET A 14 -8.50 -1.96 -33.44
CA MET A 14 -7.86 -3.21 -33.00
C MET A 14 -6.65 -3.62 -33.84
N ALA A 15 -6.69 -3.36 -35.14
CA ALA A 15 -5.59 -3.70 -36.04
C ALA A 15 -4.40 -2.72 -35.93
N THR A 16 -4.66 -1.44 -35.60
CA THR A 16 -3.65 -0.38 -35.60
C THR A 16 -3.06 -0.07 -34.23
N CYS A 17 -3.73 -0.44 -33.13
CA CYS A 17 -3.34 -0.05 -31.78
C CYS A 17 -2.72 -1.22 -31.00
N ASP A 18 -1.82 -0.86 -30.08
CA ASP A 18 -1.13 -1.76 -29.15
C ASP A 18 -1.94 -2.04 -27.88
N ALA A 19 -2.78 -1.10 -27.47
CA ALA A 19 -3.64 -1.20 -26.30
C ALA A 19 -4.95 -0.43 -26.55
N ILE A 20 -6.02 -0.82 -25.86
CA ILE A 20 -7.35 -0.23 -26.00
C ILE A 20 -7.93 0.01 -24.61
N ARG A 21 -8.49 1.20 -24.40
CA ARG A 21 -9.22 1.60 -23.21
C ARG A 21 -10.62 2.03 -23.59
N VAL A 22 -11.61 1.63 -22.81
CA VAL A 22 -13.00 2.05 -22.97
C VAL A 22 -13.35 2.95 -21.79
N ASP A 23 -13.73 4.19 -22.09
CA ASP A 23 -14.23 5.14 -21.09
C ASP A 23 -15.77 5.07 -21.12
N VAL A 24 -16.32 4.37 -20.12
CA VAL A 24 -17.76 4.07 -20.05
C VAL A 24 -18.60 5.32 -19.76
N TYR A 25 -18.02 6.33 -19.11
CA TYR A 25 -18.71 7.57 -18.76
C TYR A 25 -18.77 8.54 -19.92
N LYS A 26 -17.67 8.65 -20.69
CA LYS A 26 -17.60 9.50 -21.87
C LYS A 26 -18.12 8.81 -23.14
N LEU A 27 -18.41 7.51 -23.07
CA LEU A 27 -18.80 6.68 -24.21
C LEU A 27 -17.80 6.80 -25.37
N ILE A 28 -16.52 6.67 -25.04
CA ILE A 28 -15.44 6.69 -26.04
C ILE A 28 -14.57 5.44 -25.91
N VAL A 29 -14.02 5.02 -27.05
CA VAL A 29 -12.96 4.01 -27.11
C VAL A 29 -11.69 4.69 -27.58
N VAL A 30 -10.64 4.53 -26.80
CA VAL A 30 -9.32 5.10 -27.09
C VAL A 30 -8.37 3.94 -27.39
N GLY A 31 -7.66 4.02 -28.50
CA GLY A 31 -6.58 3.11 -28.86
C GLY A 31 -5.23 3.82 -28.79
N LEU A 32 -4.23 3.17 -28.22
CA LEU A 32 -2.85 3.67 -28.20
C LEU A 32 -2.05 2.99 -29.32
N THR A 33 -1.53 3.75 -30.27
CA THR A 33 -0.72 3.22 -31.37
C THR A 33 0.70 2.82 -30.89
N PRO A 34 1.46 2.05 -31.69
CA PRO A 34 2.87 1.77 -31.41
C PRO A 34 3.72 3.04 -31.22
N ASP A 35 3.38 4.12 -31.94
CA ASP A 35 4.02 5.44 -31.82
C ASP A 35 3.50 6.27 -30.63
N LYS A 36 2.77 5.65 -29.69
CA LYS A 36 2.19 6.27 -28.49
C LYS A 36 1.24 7.44 -28.78
N LYS A 37 0.53 7.40 -29.92
CA LYS A 37 -0.53 8.36 -30.25
C LYS A 37 -1.89 7.78 -29.92
N GLU A 38 -2.79 8.60 -29.41
CA GLU A 38 -4.17 8.19 -29.11
C GLU A 38 -5.06 8.34 -30.34
N GLN A 39 -5.85 7.30 -30.63
CA GLN A 39 -6.95 7.31 -31.59
C GLN A 39 -8.26 7.16 -30.83
N THR A 40 -9.16 8.13 -30.95
CA THR A 40 -10.42 8.16 -30.18
C THR A 40 -11.62 7.94 -31.09
N ILE A 41 -12.48 7.02 -30.70
CA ILE A 41 -13.79 6.77 -31.31
C ILE A 41 -14.85 7.20 -30.31
N ALA A 42 -15.68 8.18 -30.68
CA ALA A 42 -16.91 8.47 -29.96
C ALA A 42 -17.98 7.43 -30.33
N LEU A 43 -18.58 6.80 -29.33
CA LEU A 43 -19.64 5.82 -29.52
C LEU A 43 -20.99 6.54 -29.61
N THR A 44 -21.82 6.14 -30.57
CA THR A 44 -23.16 6.68 -30.76
C THR A 44 -24.21 5.60 -30.48
N PRO A 45 -24.51 5.32 -29.19
CA PRO A 45 -25.46 4.27 -28.85
C PRO A 45 -26.87 4.63 -29.37
N THR A 46 -27.50 3.71 -30.09
CA THR A 46 -28.90 3.87 -30.57
C THR A 46 -29.94 3.54 -29.50
N GLY A 47 -29.52 3.33 -28.25
CA GLY A 47 -30.36 2.89 -27.13
C GLY A 47 -29.57 2.87 -25.82
N ASP A 48 -29.82 1.87 -24.97
CA ASP A 48 -29.15 1.69 -23.68
C ASP A 48 -27.61 1.67 -23.83
N SER A 49 -26.96 2.68 -23.25
CA SER A 49 -25.52 2.88 -23.33
C SER A 49 -24.73 1.77 -22.65
N SER A 50 -25.23 1.22 -21.54
CA SER A 50 -24.58 0.12 -20.82
C SER A 50 -24.55 -1.14 -21.69
N LYS A 51 -25.68 -1.50 -22.30
CA LYS A 51 -25.75 -2.63 -23.26
C LYS A 51 -24.90 -2.38 -24.51
N TYR A 52 -24.73 -1.12 -24.90
CA TYR A 52 -23.86 -0.74 -26.01
C TYR A 52 -22.40 -1.00 -25.66
N ILE A 53 -21.94 -0.58 -24.49
CA ILE A 53 -20.60 -0.85 -23.96
C ILE A 53 -20.34 -2.35 -23.85
N GLU A 54 -21.29 -3.12 -23.32
CA GLU A 54 -21.16 -4.59 -23.26
C GLU A 54 -20.98 -5.20 -24.67
N ALA A 55 -21.70 -4.68 -25.66
CA ALA A 55 -21.54 -5.12 -27.04
C ALA A 55 -20.18 -4.74 -27.64
N VAL A 56 -19.66 -3.55 -27.34
CA VAL A 56 -18.29 -3.12 -27.71
C VAL A 56 -17.26 -4.06 -27.10
N GLN A 57 -17.31 -4.27 -25.79
CA GLN A 57 -16.38 -5.16 -25.08
C GLN A 57 -16.46 -6.60 -25.61
N LYS A 58 -17.68 -7.11 -25.88
CA LYS A 58 -17.86 -8.44 -26.48
C LYS A 58 -17.21 -8.54 -27.85
N LEU A 59 -17.34 -7.52 -28.70
CA LEU A 59 -16.67 -7.46 -30.00
C LEU A 59 -15.15 -7.52 -29.84
N LEU A 60 -14.58 -6.67 -28.97
CA LEU A 60 -13.13 -6.63 -28.70
C LEU A 60 -12.61 -8.00 -28.23
N VAL A 61 -13.26 -8.59 -27.22
CA VAL A 61 -12.91 -9.94 -26.70
C VAL A 61 -12.91 -10.98 -27.82
N THR A 62 -13.95 -10.99 -28.65
CA THR A 62 -14.14 -12.01 -29.70
C THR A 62 -13.08 -11.90 -30.78
N GLN A 63 -12.70 -10.67 -31.16
CA GLN A 63 -11.70 -10.43 -32.20
C GLN A 63 -10.27 -10.75 -31.70
N ILE A 64 -9.97 -10.45 -30.44
CA ILE A 64 -8.62 -10.60 -29.89
C ILE A 64 -8.33 -12.03 -29.42
N LEU A 65 -9.31 -12.68 -28.79
CA LEU A 65 -9.15 -14.03 -28.22
C LEU A 65 -9.76 -15.14 -29.09
N GLY A 66 -10.42 -14.77 -30.19
CA GLY A 66 -11.17 -15.71 -31.05
C GLY A 66 -12.46 -16.23 -30.41
N ASN A 67 -13.07 -17.23 -31.05
CA ASN A 67 -14.35 -17.85 -30.64
C ASN A 67 -14.27 -18.72 -29.36
N MET A 68 -13.27 -18.51 -28.52
CA MET A 68 -13.06 -19.25 -27.26
C MET A 68 -14.01 -18.75 -26.16
N GLY A 69 -15.29 -19.10 -26.26
CA GLY A 69 -16.24 -19.15 -25.13
C GLY A 69 -16.69 -17.84 -24.48
N GLY A 70 -16.20 -16.68 -24.93
CA GLY A 70 -16.68 -15.37 -24.51
C GLY A 70 -16.38 -14.95 -23.06
N TYR A 71 -16.51 -13.65 -22.81
CA TYR A 71 -16.44 -13.04 -21.48
C TYR A 71 -17.67 -13.42 -20.62
N PRO A 72 -17.55 -13.69 -19.30
CA PRO A 72 -16.37 -13.64 -18.43
C PRO A 72 -15.67 -14.99 -18.23
N SER A 73 -16.06 -16.04 -18.97
CA SER A 73 -15.55 -17.40 -18.77
C SER A 73 -14.02 -17.52 -18.99
N TYR A 74 -13.47 -16.66 -19.84
CA TYR A 74 -12.03 -16.60 -20.12
C TYR A 74 -11.21 -16.09 -18.93
N LEU A 75 -11.62 -15.04 -18.23
CA LEU A 75 -10.90 -14.52 -17.05
C LEU A 75 -10.82 -15.57 -15.92
N LYS A 76 -11.90 -16.34 -15.72
CA LYS A 76 -11.93 -17.44 -14.75
C LYS A 76 -11.01 -18.61 -15.11
N ARG A 77 -10.79 -18.87 -16.41
CA ARG A 77 -9.82 -19.88 -16.89
C ARG A 77 -8.40 -19.35 -16.86
N TRP A 78 -8.20 -18.07 -17.13
CA TRP A 78 -6.91 -17.37 -17.04
C TRP A 78 -6.32 -17.42 -15.63
N SER A 79 -7.15 -17.12 -14.60
CA SER A 79 -6.76 -17.25 -13.19
C SER A 79 -6.33 -18.69 -12.80
N ARG A 80 -6.77 -19.71 -13.55
CA ARG A 80 -6.45 -21.14 -13.31
C ARG A 80 -5.26 -21.66 -14.13
N MET A 81 -4.92 -21.03 -15.26
CA MET A 81 -3.92 -21.57 -16.20
C MET A 81 -2.46 -21.21 -15.88
N GLY A 82 -2.20 -20.36 -14.88
CA GLY A 82 -0.93 -20.28 -14.15
C GLY A 82 0.33 -19.81 -14.92
N GLN A 83 0.40 -19.95 -16.24
CA GLN A 83 1.55 -19.56 -17.04
C GLN A 83 1.09 -19.22 -18.44
N VAL A 84 1.23 -17.95 -18.81
CA VAL A 84 1.07 -17.51 -20.18
C VAL A 84 2.24 -16.60 -20.53
N GLU A 85 2.87 -16.86 -21.68
CA GLU A 85 3.96 -16.07 -22.25
C GLU A 85 3.63 -14.57 -22.36
N THR A 86 4.64 -13.71 -22.29
CA THR A 86 4.53 -12.24 -22.33
C THR A 86 3.77 -11.72 -23.55
N ALA A 87 3.86 -12.40 -24.70
CA ALA A 87 3.13 -12.04 -25.94
C ALA A 87 1.61 -11.98 -25.75
N ASN A 88 1.05 -12.78 -24.84
CA ASN A 88 -0.39 -12.78 -24.58
C ASN A 88 -0.84 -11.62 -23.68
N LEU A 89 0.07 -11.01 -22.89
CA LEU A 89 -0.28 -9.87 -22.04
C LEU A 89 -0.67 -8.64 -22.86
N LYS A 90 0.07 -8.36 -23.94
CA LYS A 90 -0.24 -7.23 -24.83
C LYS A 90 -1.61 -7.39 -25.49
N SER A 91 -1.95 -8.61 -25.92
CA SER A 91 -3.28 -8.91 -26.47
C SER A 91 -4.39 -8.64 -25.46
N LEU A 92 -4.20 -8.99 -24.19
CA LEU A 92 -5.19 -8.71 -23.14
C LEU A 92 -5.46 -7.21 -22.97
N LEU A 93 -4.45 -6.36 -23.12
CA LEU A 93 -4.61 -4.90 -23.05
C LEU A 93 -5.38 -4.30 -24.23
N LYS A 94 -5.62 -5.06 -25.30
CA LYS A 94 -6.50 -4.64 -26.40
C LYS A 94 -7.98 -4.92 -26.11
N ILE A 95 -8.31 -5.67 -25.06
CA ILE A 95 -9.69 -6.09 -24.78
C ILE A 95 -10.61 -4.92 -24.40
N GLY A 96 -10.04 -3.79 -23.95
CA GLY A 96 -10.84 -2.62 -23.55
C GLY A 96 -11.67 -2.88 -22.29
N ASN A 97 -11.21 -3.79 -21.44
CA ASN A 97 -11.86 -4.14 -20.17
C ASN A 97 -10.86 -4.01 -19.03
N ILE A 98 -11.26 -3.29 -17.98
CA ILE A 98 -10.42 -3.03 -16.80
C ILE A 98 -9.98 -4.30 -16.08
N GLU A 99 -10.81 -5.34 -16.05
CA GLU A 99 -10.47 -6.64 -15.45
C GLU A 99 -9.28 -7.31 -16.16
N ALA A 100 -9.15 -7.11 -17.48
CA ALA A 100 -7.98 -7.58 -18.22
C ALA A 100 -6.72 -6.80 -17.84
N VAL A 101 -6.84 -5.50 -17.56
CA VAL A 101 -5.72 -4.66 -17.10
C VAL A 101 -5.28 -5.09 -15.71
N VAL A 102 -6.23 -5.35 -14.80
CA VAL A 102 -5.97 -5.89 -13.44
C VAL A 102 -5.30 -7.26 -13.52
N ALA A 103 -5.76 -8.14 -14.42
CA ALA A 103 -5.13 -9.42 -14.67
C ALA A 103 -3.67 -9.25 -15.14
N VAL A 104 -3.43 -8.40 -16.14
CA VAL A 104 -2.08 -8.15 -16.66
C VAL A 104 -1.18 -7.53 -15.60
N SER A 105 -1.68 -6.56 -14.81
CA SER A 105 -0.91 -5.96 -13.72
C SER A 105 -0.50 -7.03 -12.71
N ASN A 106 -1.37 -7.96 -12.33
CA ASN A 106 -1.09 -9.07 -11.40
C ASN A 106 -0.20 -10.18 -11.97
N SER A 107 0.10 -10.20 -13.27
CA SER A 107 0.90 -11.27 -13.90
C SER A 107 2.32 -11.34 -13.37
N GLN A 108 2.82 -12.54 -13.06
CA GLN A 108 4.24 -12.75 -12.72
C GLN A 108 5.17 -12.42 -13.89
N ASN A 109 4.66 -12.51 -15.12
CA ASN A 109 5.39 -12.23 -16.36
C ASN A 109 5.27 -10.76 -16.82
N LEU A 110 4.75 -9.85 -15.99
CA LEU A 110 4.74 -8.42 -16.33
C LEU A 110 6.19 -7.91 -16.45
N ASP A 111 6.48 -7.25 -17.56
CA ASP A 111 7.80 -6.69 -17.88
C ASP A 111 7.69 -5.22 -18.33
N ASP A 112 8.84 -4.58 -18.54
CA ASP A 112 8.95 -3.17 -18.96
C ASP A 112 8.26 -2.90 -20.30
N LYS A 113 8.17 -3.89 -21.19
CA LYS A 113 7.59 -3.72 -22.54
C LYS A 113 6.08 -3.48 -22.47
N VAL A 114 5.44 -4.00 -21.44
CA VAL A 114 3.97 -3.95 -21.28
C VAL A 114 3.56 -2.97 -20.17
N LEU A 115 4.46 -2.63 -19.23
CA LEU A 115 4.19 -1.74 -18.09
C LEU A 115 3.55 -0.40 -18.49
N ASP A 116 4.11 0.30 -19.49
CA ASP A 116 3.55 1.57 -19.98
C ASP A 116 2.11 1.42 -20.46
N LEU A 117 1.82 0.31 -21.14
CA LEU A 117 0.49 0.03 -21.69
C LEU A 117 -0.50 -0.29 -20.56
N VAL A 118 -0.07 -1.03 -19.53
CA VAL A 118 -0.89 -1.30 -18.35
C VAL A 118 -1.28 0.01 -17.67
N TRP A 119 -0.30 0.87 -17.39
CA TRP A 119 -0.56 2.14 -16.72
C TRP A 119 -1.47 3.04 -17.56
N TRP A 120 -1.21 3.13 -18.87
CA TRP A 120 -2.07 3.87 -19.79
C TRP A 120 -3.52 3.33 -19.82
N CYS A 121 -3.70 2.01 -19.89
CA CYS A 121 -5.02 1.38 -19.88
C CYS A 121 -5.77 1.61 -18.55
N ALA A 122 -5.06 1.79 -17.45
CA ALA A 122 -5.66 2.07 -16.14
C ALA A 122 -6.21 3.51 -16.02
N THR A 123 -5.80 4.44 -16.89
CA THR A 123 -6.17 5.86 -16.77
C THR A 123 -7.68 6.14 -16.82
N ASN A 124 -8.17 7.06 -15.99
CA ASN A 124 -9.60 7.41 -15.90
C ASN A 124 -10.51 6.20 -15.65
N THR A 125 -10.04 5.24 -14.84
CA THR A 125 -10.86 4.11 -14.38
C THR A 125 -10.91 4.13 -12.86
N ASP A 126 -11.99 3.59 -12.29
CA ASP A 126 -12.16 3.50 -10.84
C ASP A 126 -11.08 2.62 -10.17
N GLN A 127 -10.39 1.80 -10.96
CA GLN A 127 -9.32 0.88 -10.52
C GLN A 127 -7.92 1.48 -10.63
N GLN A 128 -7.77 2.71 -11.14
CA GLN A 128 -6.44 3.29 -11.42
C GLN A 128 -5.55 3.36 -10.16
N ALA A 129 -6.11 3.81 -9.04
CA ALA A 129 -5.38 3.88 -7.77
C ALA A 129 -5.01 2.49 -7.23
N GLU A 130 -5.87 1.50 -7.38
CA GLU A 130 -5.60 0.12 -6.95
C GLU A 130 -4.51 -0.53 -7.79
N ILE A 131 -4.60 -0.40 -9.12
CA ILE A 131 -3.56 -0.85 -10.06
C ILE A 131 -2.24 -0.13 -9.76
N GLY A 132 -2.27 1.18 -9.51
CA GLY A 132 -1.07 1.96 -9.17
C GLY A 132 -0.39 1.45 -7.91
N ARG A 133 -1.15 1.26 -6.82
CA ARG A 133 -0.61 0.67 -5.57
C ARG A 133 0.02 -0.69 -5.82
N PHE A 134 -0.69 -1.55 -6.55
CA PHE A 134 -0.20 -2.88 -6.88
C PHE A 134 1.11 -2.81 -7.68
N LEU A 135 1.19 -2.00 -8.73
CA LEU A 135 2.38 -1.86 -9.56
C LEU A 135 3.59 -1.37 -8.75
N LEU A 136 3.40 -0.43 -7.81
CA LEU A 136 4.47 0.06 -6.94
C LEU A 136 4.98 -0.95 -5.91
N THR A 137 4.32 -2.10 -5.74
CA THR A 137 4.87 -3.21 -4.93
C THR A 137 6.06 -3.90 -5.62
N ARG A 138 6.25 -3.67 -6.93
CA ARG A 138 7.25 -4.36 -7.74
C ARG A 138 8.54 -3.54 -7.86
N ALA A 139 9.66 -4.15 -7.49
CA ALA A 139 10.96 -3.48 -7.45
C ALA A 139 11.41 -2.87 -8.79
N PHE A 140 11.08 -3.50 -9.93
CA PHE A 140 11.45 -2.96 -11.24
C PHE A 140 10.62 -1.73 -11.64
N VAL A 141 9.35 -1.66 -11.22
CA VAL A 141 8.47 -0.51 -11.48
C VAL A 141 8.99 0.73 -10.76
N ILE A 142 9.48 0.58 -9.54
CA ILE A 142 10.07 1.68 -8.76
C ILE A 142 11.25 2.34 -9.50
N LYS A 143 12.04 1.54 -10.23
CA LYS A 143 13.19 2.00 -11.02
C LYS A 143 12.81 2.53 -12.40
N HIS A 144 11.60 2.22 -12.87
CA HIS A 144 11.11 2.61 -14.18
C HIS A 144 10.53 4.04 -14.12
N PRO A 145 10.63 4.86 -15.19
CA PRO A 145 10.03 6.20 -15.23
C PRO A 145 8.53 6.23 -14.91
N ILE A 146 7.79 5.17 -15.28
CA ILE A 146 6.37 5.01 -14.94
C ILE A 146 6.14 4.96 -13.43
N GLY A 147 7.08 4.44 -12.63
CA GLY A 147 6.95 4.42 -11.18
C GLY A 147 6.72 5.81 -10.60
N LYS A 148 7.43 6.83 -11.11
CA LYS A 148 7.25 8.23 -10.69
C LYS A 148 5.87 8.76 -11.09
N GLN A 149 5.41 8.47 -12.31
CA GLN A 149 4.07 8.89 -12.75
C GLN A 149 2.96 8.25 -11.92
N ILE A 150 3.11 6.97 -11.53
CA ILE A 150 2.17 6.29 -10.64
C ILE A 150 2.20 6.95 -9.26
N ALA A 151 3.38 7.24 -8.73
CA ALA A 151 3.54 7.87 -7.43
C ALA A 151 2.94 9.28 -7.39
N GLU A 152 3.15 10.08 -8.44
CA GLU A 152 2.54 11.41 -8.59
C GLU A 152 1.01 11.31 -8.58
N TYR A 153 0.43 10.41 -9.39
CA TYR A 153 -1.00 10.17 -9.40
C TYR A 153 -1.54 9.76 -8.02
N LEU A 154 -0.89 8.80 -7.35
CA LEU A 154 -1.33 8.31 -6.04
C LEU A 154 -1.21 9.39 -4.95
N LEU A 155 -0.21 10.26 -5.04
CA LEU A 155 -0.04 11.39 -4.14
C LEU A 155 -1.17 12.40 -4.30
N GLU A 156 -1.58 12.70 -5.53
CA GLU A 156 -2.74 13.56 -5.83
C GLU A 156 -4.07 12.92 -5.43
N PHE A 157 -4.17 11.59 -5.56
CA PHE A 157 -5.37 10.83 -5.22
C PHE A 157 -5.55 10.62 -3.70
N LEU A 158 -4.47 10.70 -2.94
CA LEU A 158 -4.40 10.44 -1.50
C LEU A 158 -5.49 11.14 -0.65
N PRO A 159 -5.85 12.42 -0.90
CA PRO A 159 -6.92 13.11 -0.15
C PRO A 159 -8.31 12.50 -0.33
N PHE A 160 -8.53 11.75 -1.43
CA PHE A 160 -9.80 11.09 -1.75
C PHE A 160 -9.85 9.64 -1.25
N THR A 161 -8.80 9.17 -0.57
CA THR A 161 -8.77 7.81 -0.01
C THR A 161 -9.37 7.82 1.40
N ASP A 162 -10.51 7.15 1.56
CA ASP A 162 -11.20 7.01 2.85
C ASP A 162 -10.70 5.81 3.65
N ASP A 163 -10.30 4.72 2.98
CA ASP A 163 -9.82 3.51 3.63
C ASP A 163 -8.46 3.74 4.31
N ILE A 164 -8.42 3.48 5.62
CA ILE A 164 -7.24 3.74 6.46
C ILE A 164 -6.07 2.83 6.08
N THR A 165 -6.34 1.57 5.74
CA THR A 165 -5.29 0.63 5.33
C THR A 165 -4.67 1.09 4.02
N GLN A 166 -5.48 1.47 3.03
CA GLN A 166 -5.01 2.03 1.77
C GLN A 166 -4.23 3.33 1.96
N LEU A 167 -4.60 4.19 2.91
CA LEU A 167 -3.82 5.40 3.22
C LEU A 167 -2.43 5.06 3.76
N ILE A 168 -2.34 4.10 4.67
CA ILE A 168 -1.06 3.65 5.23
C ILE A 168 -0.21 3.03 4.10
N ASP A 169 -0.78 2.08 3.35
CA ASP A 169 -0.10 1.38 2.26
C ASP A 169 0.37 2.32 1.17
N THR A 170 -0.49 3.25 0.74
CA THR A 170 -0.12 4.25 -0.28
C THR A 170 1.02 5.12 0.24
N THR A 171 0.97 5.58 1.49
CA THR A 171 2.05 6.38 2.06
C THR A 171 3.37 5.61 2.09
N ASN A 172 3.35 4.35 2.53
CA ASN A 172 4.52 3.47 2.51
C ASN A 172 5.08 3.33 1.09
N LEU A 173 4.21 3.06 0.10
CA LEU A 173 4.57 2.88 -1.31
C LEU A 173 5.11 4.16 -1.98
N LEU A 174 4.71 5.34 -1.51
CA LEU A 174 5.22 6.61 -2.03
C LEU A 174 6.61 6.94 -1.49
N LEU A 175 6.95 6.45 -0.30
CA LEU A 175 8.22 6.75 0.37
C LEU A 175 9.43 5.97 -0.18
N GLN A 176 9.21 5.10 -1.18
CA GLN A 176 10.25 4.28 -1.79
C GLN A 176 11.18 5.12 -2.66
N ALA A 177 12.50 4.97 -2.45
CA ALA A 177 13.54 5.63 -3.24
C ALA A 177 13.27 7.14 -3.45
N ASP A 178 13.33 7.59 -4.70
CA ASP A 178 13.06 8.95 -5.16
C ASP A 178 11.73 9.07 -5.92
N LEU A 179 10.76 8.18 -5.63
CA LEU A 179 9.43 8.20 -6.28
C LEU A 179 8.70 9.54 -6.08
N ILE A 180 8.84 10.14 -4.89
CA ILE A 180 8.35 11.48 -4.60
C ILE A 180 9.49 12.38 -4.09
N PRO A 181 9.45 13.69 -4.38
CA PRO A 181 10.46 14.63 -3.90
C PRO A 181 10.42 14.79 -2.38
N GLN A 182 11.53 15.23 -1.79
CA GLN A 182 11.62 15.44 -0.33
C GLN A 182 10.53 16.39 0.19
N SER A 183 10.21 17.46 -0.55
CA SER A 183 9.15 18.40 -0.18
C SER A 183 7.75 17.76 -0.09
N ALA A 184 7.49 16.71 -0.87
CA ALA A 184 6.26 15.92 -0.75
C ALA A 184 6.29 15.02 0.50
N LYS A 185 7.45 14.39 0.80
CA LYS A 185 7.65 13.63 2.03
C LYS A 185 7.41 14.51 3.27
N ASP A 186 7.98 15.71 3.30
CA ASP A 186 7.81 16.65 4.42
C ASP A 186 6.34 17.06 4.60
N LYS A 187 5.61 17.32 3.51
CA LYS A 187 4.17 17.62 3.55
C LYS A 187 3.36 16.44 4.10
N LEU A 188 3.62 15.21 3.65
CA LEU A 188 2.93 14.02 4.17
C LEU A 188 3.22 13.80 5.65
N TRP A 189 4.47 14.02 6.08
CA TRP A 189 4.85 13.93 7.49
C TRP A 189 4.08 14.95 8.35
N GLN A 190 3.97 16.20 7.89
CA GLN A 190 3.21 17.23 8.57
C GLN A 190 1.71 16.92 8.64
N GLN A 191 1.13 16.38 7.57
CA GLN A 191 -0.25 15.89 7.59
C GLN A 191 -0.41 14.73 8.59
N GLY A 192 0.60 13.89 8.74
CA GLY A 192 0.66 12.78 9.69
C GLY A 192 0.46 13.20 11.15
N GLN A 193 0.88 14.41 11.51
CA GLN A 193 0.68 14.95 12.86
C GLN A 193 -0.81 15.06 13.24
N ARG A 194 -1.70 15.20 12.24
CA ARG A 194 -3.16 15.22 12.41
C ARG A 194 -3.78 13.86 12.07
N LYS A 195 -3.31 13.20 11.01
CA LYS A 195 -3.83 11.91 10.52
C LYS A 195 -2.75 10.84 10.66
N THR A 196 -2.76 10.12 11.79
CA THR A 196 -1.70 9.17 12.18
C THR A 196 -1.46 8.04 11.18
N ALA A 197 -2.43 7.71 10.33
CA ALA A 197 -2.25 6.75 9.22
C ALA A 197 -1.04 7.08 8.34
N PHE A 198 -0.77 8.37 8.07
CA PHE A 198 0.43 8.74 7.32
C PHE A 198 1.70 8.42 8.10
N LEU A 199 1.75 8.74 9.41
CA LEU A 199 2.90 8.41 10.25
C LEU A 199 3.16 6.90 10.31
N VAL A 200 2.11 6.06 10.32
CA VAL A 200 2.28 4.60 10.23
C VAL A 200 3.01 4.21 8.94
N GLY A 201 2.62 4.79 7.81
CA GLY A 201 3.30 4.54 6.53
C GLY A 201 4.78 4.94 6.54
N PHE A 202 5.15 5.99 7.28
CA PHE A 202 6.55 6.38 7.48
C PHE A 202 7.34 5.38 8.33
N ILE A 203 6.81 5.02 9.51
CA ILE A 203 7.52 4.14 10.44
C ILE A 203 7.66 2.72 9.92
N GLU A 204 6.80 2.28 9.00
CA GLU A 204 6.96 0.99 8.33
C GLU A 204 8.00 1.01 7.22
N ARG A 205 8.22 2.16 6.58
CA ARG A 205 9.08 2.23 5.39
C ARG A 205 10.49 2.67 5.69
N ASN A 206 10.65 3.70 6.52
CA ASN A 206 11.88 4.45 6.68
C ASN A 206 12.24 4.59 8.16
N THR A 207 12.32 3.48 8.91
CA THR A 207 12.70 3.51 10.34
C THR A 207 14.02 4.25 10.58
N ASP A 208 14.95 4.18 9.62
CA ASP A 208 16.28 4.78 9.72
C ASP A 208 16.40 6.11 8.95
N ASN A 209 15.30 6.65 8.43
CA ASN A 209 15.29 7.89 7.65
C ASN A 209 13.95 8.65 7.80
N LEU A 210 13.51 8.80 9.05
CA LEU A 210 12.37 9.62 9.43
C LEU A 210 12.72 11.11 9.45
N PRO A 211 11.79 12.01 9.07
CA PRO A 211 12.00 13.44 9.13
C PRO A 211 12.30 13.97 10.54
N ASN A 212 13.44 14.64 10.71
CA ASN A 212 13.89 15.22 11.98
C ASN A 212 13.49 16.71 12.12
N ASN A 213 12.18 16.99 12.15
CA ASN A 213 11.70 18.38 12.22
C ASN A 213 11.89 19.04 13.59
N ASP A 214 12.06 18.24 14.65
CA ASP A 214 12.16 18.72 16.03
C ASP A 214 13.63 18.81 16.52
N ASN A 215 14.61 18.64 15.63
CA ASN A 215 16.04 18.55 15.98
C ASN A 215 16.30 17.54 17.11
N THR A 216 15.64 16.39 17.04
CA THR A 216 15.92 15.26 17.94
C THR A 216 17.36 14.84 17.73
N ILE A 217 18.07 14.63 18.83
CA ILE A 217 19.46 14.16 18.84
C ILE A 217 19.51 12.74 19.41
N ALA A 218 20.60 12.03 19.11
CA ALA A 218 20.91 10.77 19.77
C ALA A 218 21.12 10.97 21.27
N LEU A 219 20.86 9.92 22.05
CA LEU A 219 21.19 9.87 23.47
C LEU A 219 22.61 9.30 23.63
N ASP A 220 23.41 9.96 24.46
CA ASP A 220 24.77 9.55 24.76
C ASP A 220 24.76 8.48 25.86
N ASP A 221 24.91 7.22 25.46
CA ASP A 221 24.89 6.05 26.33
C ASP A 221 25.51 4.85 25.59
N ASP A 222 26.63 4.36 26.12
CA ASP A 222 27.46 3.29 25.54
C ASP A 222 26.88 1.87 25.75
N ILE A 223 25.66 1.74 26.28
CA ILE A 223 24.99 0.45 26.44
C ILE A 223 24.59 -0.10 25.07
N LYS A 224 25.27 -1.18 24.66
CA LYS A 224 25.02 -1.88 23.39
C LYS A 224 23.56 -2.31 23.22
N GLU A 225 22.92 -2.75 24.29
CA GLU A 225 21.50 -3.13 24.28
C GLU A 225 20.56 -1.98 23.95
N LEU A 226 21.00 -0.72 24.02
CA LEU A 226 20.19 0.47 23.75
C LEU A 226 20.59 1.19 22.47
N GLU A 227 21.59 0.71 21.73
CA GLU A 227 22.14 1.38 20.54
C GLU A 227 21.05 1.74 19.51
N CYS A 228 20.14 0.81 19.19
CA CYS A 228 19.08 1.06 18.22
C CYS A 228 18.10 2.15 18.69
N VAL A 229 17.78 2.21 19.98
CA VAL A 229 16.84 3.19 20.53
C VAL A 229 17.50 4.53 20.86
N ASN A 230 18.80 4.54 21.14
CA ASN A 230 19.56 5.74 21.48
C ASN A 230 20.02 6.52 20.24
N SER A 231 20.09 5.90 19.06
CA SER A 231 20.35 6.61 17.80
C SER A 231 19.35 7.74 17.55
N GLU A 232 19.75 8.74 16.74
CA GLU A 232 18.87 9.85 16.36
C GLU A 232 17.54 9.35 15.78
N GLN A 233 17.62 8.41 14.84
CA GLN A 233 16.47 7.85 14.14
C GLN A 233 15.63 6.95 15.06
N GLY A 234 16.28 6.20 15.98
CA GLY A 234 15.58 5.48 17.04
C GLY A 234 14.77 6.40 17.93
N GLN A 235 15.33 7.53 18.35
CA GLN A 235 14.62 8.52 19.15
C GLN A 235 13.43 9.13 18.39
N ILE A 236 13.60 9.48 17.11
CA ILE A 236 12.51 9.99 16.26
C ILE A 236 11.41 8.93 16.12
N LEU A 237 11.77 7.67 15.87
CA LEU A 237 10.83 6.56 15.73
C LEU A 237 10.03 6.33 17.01
N LEU A 238 10.69 6.22 18.17
CA LEU A 238 10.01 5.99 19.45
C LEU A 238 9.06 7.15 19.82
N LYS A 239 9.49 8.41 19.61
CA LYS A 239 8.62 9.59 19.81
C LYS A 239 7.42 9.60 18.86
N THR A 240 7.62 9.18 17.62
CA THR A 240 6.57 9.07 16.60
C THR A 240 5.56 7.99 16.99
N ILE A 241 6.03 6.80 17.37
CA ILE A 241 5.20 5.70 17.85
C ILE A 241 4.41 6.12 19.10
N ALA A 242 5.04 6.78 20.07
CA ALA A 242 4.36 7.30 21.25
C ALA A 242 3.23 8.28 20.87
N THR A 243 3.47 9.14 19.88
CA THR A 243 2.49 10.09 19.35
C THR A 243 1.32 9.39 18.66
N ILE A 244 1.58 8.38 17.83
CA ILE A 244 0.56 7.57 17.17
C ILE A 244 -0.31 6.87 18.23
N LEU A 245 0.33 6.17 19.18
CA LEU A 245 -0.35 5.42 20.25
C LEU A 245 -1.21 6.32 21.15
N LYS A 246 -0.83 7.59 21.37
CA LYS A 246 -1.66 8.57 22.08
C LYS A 246 -2.92 8.95 21.32
N LYS A 247 -2.91 8.88 19.99
CA LYS A 247 -3.98 9.36 19.09
C LYS A 247 -4.82 8.23 18.46
N ILE A 248 -4.64 6.97 18.88
CA ILE A 248 -5.33 5.81 18.29
C ILE A 248 -6.85 5.96 18.31
N ASN A 249 -7.42 5.73 17.13
CA ASN A 249 -8.85 5.71 16.87
C ASN A 249 -9.24 4.63 15.84
N GLN A 250 -8.28 3.85 15.32
CA GLN A 250 -8.48 2.84 14.29
C GLN A 250 -7.63 1.61 14.61
N GLU A 251 -8.16 0.41 14.37
CA GLU A 251 -7.46 -0.84 14.69
C GLU A 251 -6.22 -1.07 13.81
N SER A 252 -6.31 -0.78 12.51
CA SER A 252 -5.21 -0.98 11.57
C SER A 252 -4.00 -0.10 11.90
N VAL A 253 -4.24 1.13 12.37
CA VAL A 253 -3.19 2.02 12.88
C VAL A 253 -2.54 1.42 14.12
N LEU A 254 -3.34 0.88 15.04
CA LEU A 254 -2.82 0.27 16.27
C LEU A 254 -1.96 -0.96 15.97
N TYR A 255 -2.51 -1.95 15.26
CA TYR A 255 -1.84 -3.23 14.99
C TYR A 255 -0.50 -3.01 14.32
N ARG A 256 -0.48 -2.24 13.21
CA ARG A 256 0.73 -1.96 12.45
C ARG A 256 1.77 -1.18 13.26
N THR A 257 1.34 -0.26 14.12
CA THR A 257 2.26 0.46 15.02
C THR A 257 2.88 -0.46 16.06
N LEU A 258 2.12 -1.40 16.63
CA LEU A 258 2.64 -2.37 17.60
C LEU A 258 3.62 -3.34 16.94
N GLU A 259 3.34 -3.79 15.72
CA GLU A 259 4.25 -4.64 14.93
C GLU A 259 5.58 -3.94 14.64
N VAL A 260 5.54 -2.69 14.16
CA VAL A 260 6.76 -1.92 13.91
C VAL A 260 7.56 -1.75 15.21
N LEU A 261 6.90 -1.46 16.33
CA LEU A 261 7.57 -1.28 17.62
C LEU A 261 8.29 -2.55 18.08
N GLY A 262 7.59 -3.69 18.06
CA GLY A 262 8.15 -4.98 18.45
C GLY A 262 9.32 -5.40 17.57
N ASN A 263 9.16 -5.28 16.25
CA ASN A 263 10.19 -5.64 15.29
C ASN A 263 11.44 -4.75 15.42
N TYR A 264 11.26 -3.44 15.58
CA TYR A 264 12.37 -2.49 15.74
C TYR A 264 13.16 -2.73 17.03
N THR A 265 12.45 -3.04 18.12
CA THR A 265 13.08 -3.27 19.44
C THR A 265 13.48 -4.72 19.68
N SER A 266 13.29 -5.59 18.69
CA SER A 266 13.43 -7.05 18.79
C SER A 266 14.72 -7.50 19.48
N HIS A 267 14.61 -8.63 20.17
CA HIS A 267 15.71 -9.24 20.90
C HIS A 267 15.64 -10.78 20.74
N PRO A 268 16.75 -11.50 20.52
CA PRO A 268 16.71 -12.95 20.23
C PRO A 268 16.07 -13.82 21.30
N MET A 269 16.06 -13.36 22.56
CA MET A 269 15.45 -14.06 23.70
C MET A 269 14.03 -13.59 24.03
N ILE A 270 13.49 -12.63 23.26
CA ILE A 270 12.14 -12.10 23.48
C ILE A 270 11.25 -12.50 22.29
N TYR A 271 10.07 -13.04 22.60
CA TYR A 271 9.05 -13.35 21.60
C TYR A 271 7.73 -12.63 21.90
N PRO A 272 6.92 -12.34 20.86
CA PRO A 272 5.63 -11.69 21.05
C PRO A 272 4.64 -12.52 21.88
N LEU A 273 3.88 -11.85 22.73
CA LEU A 273 2.90 -12.46 23.64
C LEU A 273 1.53 -11.78 23.56
N LYS A 274 0.50 -12.46 24.07
CA LYS A 274 -0.91 -12.02 24.06
C LYS A 274 -1.34 -11.26 25.31
N ASP A 275 -0.50 -11.26 26.35
CA ASP A 275 -0.80 -10.61 27.63
C ASP A 275 0.37 -9.71 28.07
N ILE A 276 0.05 -8.47 28.42
CA ILE A 276 1.07 -7.45 28.77
C ILE A 276 1.82 -7.79 30.06
N ASN A 277 1.22 -8.50 31.01
CA ASN A 277 1.90 -8.92 32.23
C ASN A 277 2.91 -10.04 31.92
N GLN A 278 2.56 -10.94 30.99
CA GLN A 278 3.50 -11.97 30.52
C GLN A 278 4.67 -11.34 29.75
N CYS A 279 4.41 -10.30 28.94
CA CYS A 279 5.46 -9.48 28.32
C CYS A 279 6.43 -8.90 29.36
N GLN A 280 5.91 -8.30 30.44
CA GLN A 280 6.72 -7.74 31.53
C GLN A 280 7.52 -8.82 32.27
N ALA A 281 6.90 -9.96 32.59
CA ALA A 281 7.58 -11.08 33.23
C ALA A 281 8.73 -11.63 32.37
N GLN A 282 8.50 -11.75 31.05
CA GLN A 282 9.53 -12.20 30.10
C GLN A 282 10.70 -11.20 30.05
N ALA A 283 10.42 -9.91 29.93
CA ALA A 283 11.45 -8.87 29.91
C ALA A 283 12.30 -8.87 31.19
N GLN A 284 11.65 -9.01 32.35
CA GLN A 284 12.33 -9.10 33.65
C GLN A 284 13.21 -10.36 33.73
N GLN A 285 12.69 -11.53 33.36
CA GLN A 285 13.43 -12.79 33.41
C GLN A 285 14.65 -12.77 32.48
N VAL A 286 14.52 -12.22 31.27
CA VAL A 286 15.63 -12.11 30.32
C VAL A 286 16.67 -11.11 30.83
N ALA A 287 16.27 -9.97 31.38
CA ALA A 287 17.19 -9.01 31.97
C ALA A 287 17.99 -9.63 33.14
N GLU A 288 17.33 -10.36 34.04
CA GLU A 288 17.96 -11.06 35.15
C GLU A 288 18.96 -12.12 34.68
N ASN A 289 18.58 -12.94 33.69
CA ASN A 289 19.44 -13.97 33.12
C ASN A 289 20.71 -13.41 32.47
N LEU A 290 20.62 -12.19 31.92
CA LEU A 290 21.76 -11.48 31.32
C LEU A 290 22.54 -10.63 32.34
N GLY A 291 22.10 -10.57 33.60
CA GLY A 291 22.72 -9.71 34.62
C GLY A 291 22.54 -8.22 34.37
N LEU A 292 21.52 -7.82 33.60
CA LEU A 292 21.24 -6.44 33.22
C LEU A 292 20.24 -5.82 34.19
N THR A 293 20.67 -4.83 34.97
CA THR A 293 19.82 -4.16 35.99
C THR A 293 19.21 -2.84 35.52
N ASP A 294 19.58 -2.36 34.33
CA ASP A 294 19.14 -1.06 33.82
C ASP A 294 17.65 -1.09 33.42
N GLU A 295 16.87 -0.13 33.94
CA GLU A 295 15.43 -0.03 33.67
C GLU A 295 15.12 0.33 32.21
N LYS A 296 16.00 1.05 31.51
CA LYS A 296 15.86 1.29 30.05
C LYS A 296 16.02 -0.01 29.28
N ILE A 297 16.93 -0.90 29.67
CA ILE A 297 17.08 -2.22 29.02
C ILE A 297 15.79 -3.03 29.21
N LYS A 298 15.25 -3.09 30.43
CA LYS A 298 13.97 -3.77 30.70
C LYS A 298 12.82 -3.17 29.89
N ALA A 299 12.76 -1.84 29.77
CA ALA A 299 11.78 -1.15 28.94
C ALA A 299 11.91 -1.54 27.47
N ARG A 300 13.12 -1.58 26.91
CA ARG A 300 13.33 -2.07 25.54
C ARG A 300 12.89 -3.52 25.39
N LEU A 301 13.28 -4.41 26.30
CA LEU A 301 12.90 -5.84 26.26
C LEU A 301 11.38 -6.03 26.36
N LEU A 302 10.69 -5.21 27.14
CA LEU A 302 9.22 -5.19 27.17
C LEU A 302 8.67 -4.85 25.78
N LEU A 303 9.16 -3.76 25.16
CA LEU A 303 8.72 -3.34 23.83
C LEU A 303 9.01 -4.38 22.75
N ALA A 304 10.09 -5.15 22.88
CA ALA A 304 10.45 -6.24 21.96
C ALA A 304 9.41 -7.38 21.91
N SER A 305 8.59 -7.53 22.96
CA SER A 305 7.52 -8.54 23.03
C SER A 305 6.16 -8.00 22.56
N VAL A 306 6.07 -6.72 22.21
CA VAL A 306 4.83 -6.07 21.77
C VAL A 306 4.52 -6.48 20.33
N SER A 307 3.24 -6.76 20.07
CA SER A 307 2.70 -7.06 18.75
C SER A 307 1.20 -6.79 18.74
N GLU A 308 0.54 -6.93 17.59
CA GLU A 308 -0.92 -6.82 17.50
C GLU A 308 -1.64 -7.83 18.42
N GLN A 309 -0.98 -8.94 18.77
CA GLN A 309 -1.53 -10.02 19.59
C GLN A 309 -2.05 -9.54 20.96
N LEU A 310 -1.51 -8.43 21.48
CA LEU A 310 -1.96 -7.79 22.73
C LEU A 310 -3.32 -7.11 22.62
N ALA A 311 -3.77 -6.81 21.40
CA ALA A 311 -4.96 -6.00 21.15
C ALA A 311 -6.08 -6.76 20.43
N VAL A 312 -5.73 -7.71 19.54
CA VAL A 312 -6.68 -8.42 18.67
C VAL A 312 -7.86 -9.03 19.43
N SER A 313 -7.59 -9.79 20.50
CA SER A 313 -8.64 -10.47 21.28
C SER A 313 -9.64 -9.48 21.88
N THR A 314 -9.15 -8.34 22.38
CA THR A 314 -9.96 -7.32 23.04
C THR A 314 -10.77 -6.51 22.02
N ILE A 315 -10.18 -6.19 20.86
CA ILE A 315 -10.88 -5.47 19.80
C ILE A 315 -11.97 -6.34 19.19
N SER A 316 -11.67 -7.59 18.82
CA SER A 316 -12.65 -8.51 18.25
C SER A 316 -13.81 -8.82 19.20
N ALA A 317 -13.53 -8.98 20.51
CA ALA A 317 -14.57 -9.28 21.49
C ALA A 317 -15.56 -8.13 21.73
N HIS A 318 -15.18 -6.90 21.41
CA HIS A 318 -15.94 -5.69 21.76
C HIS A 318 -16.30 -4.81 20.56
N SER A 319 -15.93 -5.22 19.33
CA SER A 319 -16.12 -4.46 18.09
C SER A 319 -15.71 -2.99 18.25
N LEU A 320 -14.53 -2.76 18.82
CA LEU A 320 -14.10 -1.42 19.23
C LEU A 320 -13.77 -0.53 18.02
N ALA A 321 -14.25 0.69 18.05
CA ALA A 321 -13.90 1.74 17.09
C ALA A 321 -13.65 3.08 17.79
N GLY A 322 -12.87 3.95 17.16
CA GLY A 322 -12.66 5.31 17.64
C GLY A 322 -11.96 5.39 19.01
N SER A 323 -12.38 6.35 19.83
CA SER A 323 -11.78 6.61 21.14
C SER A 323 -11.96 5.47 22.15
N ALA A 324 -12.90 4.55 21.92
CA ALA A 324 -13.15 3.39 22.77
C ALA A 324 -11.95 2.42 22.80
N ILE A 325 -11.19 2.32 21.70
CA ILE A 325 -9.99 1.48 21.59
C ILE A 325 -9.01 1.81 22.72
N ARG A 326 -8.62 3.09 22.86
CA ARG A 326 -7.66 3.52 23.89
C ARG A 326 -8.16 3.29 25.31
N LYS A 327 -9.46 3.54 25.55
CA LYS A 327 -10.04 3.37 26.90
C LYS A 327 -9.99 1.91 27.33
N LYS A 328 -10.35 1.00 26.41
CA LYS A 328 -10.44 -0.43 26.71
C LYS A 328 -9.08 -1.11 26.77
N LEU A 329 -8.11 -0.65 25.97
CA LEU A 329 -6.74 -1.16 25.95
C LEU A 329 -5.79 -0.38 26.88
N SER A 330 -6.31 0.38 27.85
CA SER A 330 -5.50 1.22 28.72
C SER A 330 -4.48 0.41 29.54
N ASN A 331 -4.84 -0.80 29.96
CA ASN A 331 -3.94 -1.75 30.62
C ASN A 331 -2.76 -2.18 29.75
N VAL A 332 -2.93 -2.25 28.43
CA VAL A 332 -1.88 -2.60 27.47
C VAL A 332 -1.08 -1.37 27.06
N LEU A 333 -1.75 -0.27 26.72
CA LEU A 333 -1.11 0.92 26.18
C LEU A 333 -0.34 1.72 27.24
N THR A 334 -0.75 1.68 28.51
CA THR A 334 -0.08 2.46 29.57
C THR A 334 1.34 1.97 29.85
N PRO A 335 1.59 0.66 30.06
CA PRO A 335 2.96 0.15 30.19
C PRO A 335 3.84 0.43 28.97
N ILE A 336 3.29 0.30 27.75
CA ILE A 336 4.01 0.59 26.50
C ILE A 336 4.41 2.08 26.43
N GLN A 337 3.47 2.98 26.75
CA GLN A 337 3.74 4.43 26.78
C GLN A 337 4.76 4.80 27.87
N ALA A 338 4.72 4.13 29.03
CA ALA A 338 5.71 4.34 30.09
C ALA A 338 7.12 3.91 29.65
N ALA A 339 7.25 2.76 28.99
CA ALA A 339 8.51 2.28 28.43
C ALA A 339 9.06 3.23 27.34
N LEU A 340 8.20 3.67 26.40
CA LEU A 340 8.57 4.66 25.39
C LEU A 340 9.03 5.99 26.03
N ALA A 341 8.33 6.46 27.05
CA ALA A 341 8.70 7.67 27.77
C ALA A 341 10.02 7.52 28.55
N LEU A 342 10.35 6.32 29.03
CA LEU A 342 11.62 6.05 29.69
C LEU A 342 12.78 6.07 28.69
N LEU A 343 12.60 5.44 27.53
CA LEU A 343 13.61 5.34 26.46
C LEU A 343 13.86 6.64 25.70
N THR A 344 12.96 7.61 25.81
CA THR A 344 13.07 8.91 25.10
C THR A 344 13.44 10.07 26.01
N LYS A 345 13.72 9.80 27.29
CA LYS A 345 14.25 10.80 28.22
C LYS A 345 15.78 10.90 28.06
N PRO A 346 16.33 12.12 28.01
CA PRO A 346 17.76 12.32 28.19
C PRO A 346 18.21 11.71 29.53
N SER A 347 19.39 11.10 29.53
CA SER A 347 20.03 10.54 30.73
C SER A 347 20.35 11.63 31.76
#